data_AF-A0AA35W8W8-F1
#
_entry.id   AF-A0AA35W8W8-F1
#
_cell.length_a   1.000
_cell.length_b   1.000
_cell.length_c   1.000
_cell.angle_alpha   90.00
_cell.angle_beta   90.00
_cell.angle_gamma   90.00
#
_symmetry.space_group_name_H-M   'P 1'
#
loop_
_entity.id
_entity.type
_entity.pdbx_description
1 polymer ?
#
loop_
_entity_poly.entity_id
_entity_poly.type
_entity_poly.pdbx_seq_one_letter_code
_entity_poly.pdbx_strand_id
1 'polypeptide(L)'
;MSTVYIASHEQQLDCALDLMRRLPPQQIEKNLSDLIDLVPSLCEDLLSSVDQPLKIARDKETGKDYLLCDYNRDGDSYRSPWSNKYDPPLADGAVPSDRLRRLEIEANQAFDTYRELYFESGVCSVYLWDLDHGFAGVILIKKAGDTEKIKGCWDSIHVVEVQEKAQGRNAHYKLTSTVMLWLQTPAPTFPTSGEWWRTWENR
;
A
#
# COMPACT_ATOMS: atom_id res chain seq x y z
N MET A 1 -18.29 -17.20 38.58
CA MET A 1 -18.57 -16.94 37.15
C MET A 1 -17.70 -15.77 36.74
N SER A 2 -16.58 -16.03 36.09
CA SER A 2 -15.72 -14.98 35.56
C SER A 2 -16.38 -14.45 34.30
N THR A 3 -16.91 -13.23 34.35
CA THR A 3 -17.34 -12.51 33.16
C THR A 3 -16.10 -12.31 32.30
N VAL A 4 -15.97 -13.09 31.23
CA VAL A 4 -14.94 -12.84 30.22
C VAL A 4 -15.30 -11.49 29.61
N TYR A 5 -14.52 -10.46 29.93
CA TYR A 5 -14.60 -9.17 29.25
C TYR A 5 -14.24 -9.43 27.79
N ILE A 6 -15.24 -9.47 26.92
CA ILE A 6 -15.01 -9.42 25.48
C ILE A 6 -14.66 -7.96 25.19
N ALA A 7 -13.39 -7.72 24.85
CA ALA A 7 -12.94 -6.39 24.41
C ALA A 7 -13.81 -5.91 23.24
N SER A 8 -14.08 -4.60 23.17
CA SER A 8 -14.83 -4.04 22.04
C SER A 8 -14.06 -4.24 20.73
N HIS A 9 -14.78 -4.25 19.60
CA HIS A 9 -14.17 -4.36 18.26
C HIS A 9 -13.03 -3.33 18.05
N GLU A 10 -13.26 -2.08 18.47
CA GLU A 10 -12.26 -1.01 18.43
C GLU A 10 -11.03 -1.32 19.29
N GLN A 11 -11.22 -1.83 20.51
CA GLN A 11 -10.11 -2.25 21.37
C GLN A 11 -9.32 -3.42 20.78
N GLN A 12 -10.00 -4.37 20.13
CA GLN A 12 -9.34 -5.48 19.46
C GLN A 12 -8.51 -4.98 18.27
N LEU A 13 -9.04 -4.06 17.47
CA LEU A 13 -8.31 -3.43 16.36
C LEU A 13 -7.08 -2.67 16.87
N ASP A 14 -7.24 -1.85 17.91
CA ASP A 14 -6.12 -1.11 18.51
C ASP A 14 -5.00 -2.05 19.01
N CYS A 15 -5.37 -3.15 19.68
CA CYS A 15 -4.42 -4.16 20.12
C CYS A 15 -3.75 -4.89 18.95
N ALA A 16 -4.51 -5.21 17.91
CA ALA A 16 -4.01 -5.87 16.71
C ALA A 16 -2.99 -4.98 15.97
N LEU A 17 -3.28 -3.69 15.82
CA LEU A 17 -2.36 -2.70 15.26
C LEU A 17 -1.12 -2.49 16.14
N ASP A 18 -1.28 -2.44 17.47
CA ASP A 18 -0.13 -2.39 18.39
C ASP A 18 0.77 -3.63 18.29
N LEU A 19 0.17 -4.82 18.09
CA LEU A 19 0.91 -6.05 17.88
C LEU A 19 1.72 -6.01 16.57
N MET A 20 1.12 -5.54 15.47
CA MET A 20 1.82 -5.37 14.19
C MET A 20 2.99 -4.38 14.26
N ARG A 21 2.93 -3.37 15.14
CA ARG A 21 4.05 -2.45 15.38
C ARG A 21 5.21 -3.06 16.18
N ARG A 22 4.97 -4.17 16.90
CA ARG A 22 5.96 -4.83 17.78
C ARG A 22 6.54 -6.10 17.20
N LEU A 23 5.78 -6.80 16.34
CA LEU A 23 6.26 -8.02 15.71
C LEU A 23 7.38 -7.73 14.70
N PRO A 24 8.26 -8.72 14.43
CA PRO A 24 9.32 -8.56 13.44
C PRO A 24 8.74 -8.20 12.06
N PRO A 25 9.10 -7.05 11.48
CA PRO A 25 8.55 -6.59 10.19
C PRO A 25 8.94 -7.49 9.02
N GLN A 26 9.99 -8.31 9.16
CA GLN A 26 10.39 -9.33 8.18
C GLN A 26 9.28 -10.34 7.89
N GLN A 27 8.40 -10.57 8.87
CA GLN A 27 7.33 -11.55 8.79
C GLN A 27 5.97 -10.88 8.59
N ILE A 28 5.92 -9.62 8.15
CA ILE A 28 4.69 -8.82 8.11
C ILE A 28 3.52 -9.52 7.40
N GLU A 29 3.76 -10.17 6.25
CA GLU A 29 2.72 -10.91 5.53
C GLU A 29 2.19 -12.10 6.35
N LYS A 30 3.09 -12.84 7.00
CA LYS A 30 2.74 -13.97 7.86
C LYS A 30 2.03 -13.50 9.12
N ASN A 31 2.56 -12.45 9.77
CA ASN A 31 2.00 -11.87 10.98
C ASN A 31 0.56 -11.39 10.71
N LEU A 32 0.31 -10.75 9.57
CA LEU A 32 -1.02 -10.32 9.18
C LEU A 32 -1.96 -11.51 8.94
N SER A 33 -1.50 -12.54 8.23
CA SER A 33 -2.26 -13.78 8.03
C SER A 33 -2.61 -14.45 9.36
N ASP A 34 -1.64 -14.62 10.26
CA ASP A 34 -1.82 -15.24 11.58
C ASP A 34 -2.79 -14.39 12.44
N LEU A 35 -2.80 -13.07 12.29
CA LEU A 35 -3.70 -12.15 13.00
C LEU A 35 -5.14 -12.25 12.49
N ILE A 36 -5.32 -12.37 11.16
CA ILE A 36 -6.62 -12.58 10.53
C ILE A 36 -7.19 -13.95 10.95
N ASP A 37 -6.37 -14.99 10.99
CA ASP A 37 -6.78 -16.32 11.48
C ASP A 37 -7.18 -16.29 12.96
N LEU A 38 -6.50 -15.47 13.77
CA LEU A 38 -6.78 -15.31 15.19
C LEU A 38 -8.08 -14.53 15.45
N VAL A 39 -8.34 -13.47 14.68
CA VAL A 39 -9.53 -12.62 14.82
C VAL A 39 -10.14 -12.33 13.43
N PRO A 40 -10.88 -13.28 12.83
CA PRO A 40 -11.40 -13.14 11.47
C PRO A 40 -12.34 -11.96 11.26
N SER A 41 -13.01 -11.49 12.33
CA SER A 41 -13.91 -10.33 12.28
C SER A 41 -13.19 -9.01 11.98
N LEU A 42 -11.87 -8.95 12.16
CA LEU A 42 -11.05 -7.77 11.87
C LEU A 42 -10.42 -7.80 10.47
N CYS A 43 -10.72 -8.81 9.63
CA CYS A 43 -10.04 -9.01 8.35
C CYS A 43 -10.02 -7.75 7.47
N GLU A 44 -11.19 -7.12 7.24
CA GLU A 44 -11.30 -5.92 6.40
C GLU A 44 -10.57 -4.71 7.01
N ASP A 45 -10.72 -4.50 8.32
CA ASP A 45 -10.08 -3.39 9.04
C ASP A 45 -8.54 -3.54 9.06
N LEU A 46 -8.04 -4.77 9.20
CA LEU A 46 -6.61 -5.06 9.21
C LEU A 46 -6.00 -4.90 7.82
N LEU A 47 -6.63 -5.43 6.78
CA LEU A 47 -6.15 -5.27 5.40
C LEU A 47 -6.17 -3.81 4.95
N SER A 48 -7.10 -3.00 5.44
CA SER A 48 -7.16 -1.56 5.12
C SER A 48 -6.25 -0.68 5.97
N SER A 49 -5.81 -1.15 7.14
CA SER A 49 -5.02 -0.37 8.11
C SER A 49 -3.55 -0.77 8.22
N VAL A 50 -3.17 -1.97 7.72
CA VAL A 50 -1.82 -2.51 7.83
C VAL A 50 -1.17 -2.55 6.45
N ASP A 51 -0.22 -1.64 6.25
CA ASP A 51 0.57 -1.59 5.02
C ASP A 51 1.44 -2.84 4.86
N GLN A 52 1.47 -3.40 3.64
CA GLN A 52 2.27 -4.56 3.26
C GLN A 52 3.32 -4.17 2.20
N PRO A 53 4.47 -4.88 2.14
CA PRO A 53 5.46 -4.68 1.09
C PRO A 53 4.83 -4.78 -0.30
N LEU A 54 5.13 -3.80 -1.17
CA LEU A 54 4.48 -3.72 -2.47
C LEU A 54 4.95 -4.84 -3.38
N LYS A 55 4.03 -5.45 -4.12
CA LYS A 55 4.34 -6.47 -5.13
C LYS A 55 4.28 -5.87 -6.52
N ILE A 56 5.09 -6.37 -7.43
CA ILE A 56 5.09 -5.93 -8.84
C ILE A 56 4.32 -6.97 -9.66
N ALA A 57 3.39 -6.50 -10.48
CA ALA A 57 2.74 -7.27 -11.54
C ALA A 57 3.00 -6.63 -12.90
N ARG A 58 2.79 -7.40 -13.97
CA ARG A 58 2.95 -6.95 -15.35
C ARG A 58 1.57 -6.87 -16.00
N ASP A 59 1.21 -5.69 -16.49
CA ASP A 59 0.01 -5.54 -17.31
C ASP A 59 0.22 -6.26 -18.65
N LYS A 60 -0.62 -7.26 -18.92
CA LYS A 60 -0.51 -8.12 -20.11
C LYS A 60 -0.86 -7.38 -21.41
N GLU A 61 -1.63 -6.30 -21.36
CA GLU A 61 -2.06 -5.54 -22.55
C GLU A 61 -1.07 -4.46 -22.92
N THR A 62 -0.60 -3.70 -21.92
CA THR A 62 0.34 -2.59 -22.16
C THR A 62 1.80 -3.01 -22.04
N GLY A 63 2.06 -4.15 -21.42
CA GLY A 63 3.41 -4.60 -21.11
C GLY A 63 4.13 -3.66 -20.17
N LYS A 64 3.44 -2.98 -19.24
CA LYS A 64 4.05 -2.13 -18.21
C LYS A 64 3.93 -2.76 -16.83
N ASP A 65 4.91 -2.52 -15.98
CA ASP A 65 4.87 -2.95 -14.59
C ASP A 65 3.93 -2.04 -13.78
N TYR A 66 3.24 -2.60 -12.78
CA TYR A 66 2.42 -1.87 -11.83
C TYR A 66 2.50 -2.50 -10.44
N LEU A 67 2.11 -1.73 -9.43
CA LEU A 67 2.22 -2.11 -8.02
C LEU A 67 0.90 -2.61 -7.47
N LEU A 68 0.97 -3.69 -6.69
CA LEU A 68 -0.16 -4.31 -6.02
C LEU A 68 -0.21 -3.87 -4.56
N CYS A 69 -1.38 -3.45 -4.11
CA CYS A 69 -1.74 -3.24 -2.72
C CYS A 69 -3.25 -3.46 -2.54
N ASP A 70 -3.77 -3.34 -1.32
CA ASP A 70 -5.20 -3.57 -1.09
C ASP A 70 -6.09 -2.49 -1.76
N TYR A 71 -5.57 -1.28 -2.03
CA TYR A 71 -6.34 -0.21 -2.69
C TYR A 71 -6.63 -0.45 -4.18
N ASN A 72 -5.93 -1.37 -4.84
CA ASN A 72 -6.25 -1.78 -6.22
C ASN A 72 -6.72 -3.23 -6.32
N ARG A 73 -7.08 -3.84 -5.19
CA ARG A 73 -7.53 -5.22 -5.08
C ARG A 73 -9.05 -5.30 -5.06
N ASP A 74 -9.61 -6.31 -5.72
CA ASP A 74 -11.01 -6.72 -5.59
C ASP A 74 -11.08 -8.25 -5.63
N GLY A 75 -11.53 -8.86 -4.53
CA GLY A 75 -11.37 -10.29 -4.28
C GLY A 75 -9.89 -10.71 -4.37
N ASP A 76 -9.55 -11.55 -5.33
CA ASP A 76 -8.17 -11.99 -5.60
C ASP A 76 -7.57 -11.38 -6.87
N SER A 77 -8.22 -10.34 -7.41
CA SER A 77 -7.82 -9.68 -8.65
C SER A 77 -7.29 -8.28 -8.37
N TYR A 78 -6.34 -7.83 -9.19
CA TYR A 78 -5.75 -6.49 -9.05
C TYR A 78 -5.92 -5.66 -10.33
N ARG A 79 -6.37 -4.41 -10.18
CA ARG A 79 -6.55 -3.48 -11.29
C ARG A 79 -5.23 -2.84 -11.72
N SER A 80 -4.92 -2.91 -13.01
CA SER A 80 -3.79 -2.19 -13.59
C SER A 80 -4.14 -0.70 -13.82
N PRO A 81 -3.25 0.24 -13.47
CA PRO A 81 -3.46 1.66 -13.73
C PRO A 81 -3.31 1.99 -15.22
N TRP A 82 -2.76 1.10 -16.04
CA TRP A 82 -2.51 1.33 -17.47
C TRP A 82 -3.70 0.94 -18.33
N SER A 83 -4.10 -0.34 -18.30
CA SER A 83 -5.26 -0.86 -19.04
C SER A 83 -6.61 -0.62 -18.35
N ASN A 84 -6.61 -0.27 -17.06
CA ASN A 84 -7.81 -0.19 -16.22
C ASN A 84 -8.54 -1.54 -16.05
N LYS A 85 -7.84 -2.67 -16.22
CA LYS A 85 -8.41 -4.00 -16.13
C LYS A 85 -7.87 -4.77 -14.93
N TYR A 86 -8.72 -5.62 -14.38
CA TYR A 86 -8.36 -6.57 -13.34
C TYR A 86 -7.65 -7.79 -13.93
N ASP A 87 -6.64 -8.28 -13.20
CA ASP A 87 -6.01 -9.59 -13.43
C ASP A 87 -5.98 -10.38 -12.10
N PRO A 88 -6.61 -11.58 -12.02
CA PRO A 88 -7.46 -12.19 -13.05
C PRO A 88 -8.66 -11.33 -13.50
N PRO A 89 -9.24 -11.56 -14.69
CA PRO A 89 -10.36 -10.76 -15.18
C PRO A 89 -11.59 -10.85 -14.26
N LEU A 90 -12.15 -9.70 -13.92
CA LEU A 90 -13.31 -9.56 -13.05
C LEU A 90 -14.34 -8.62 -13.73
N ALA A 91 -15.60 -9.05 -13.79
CA ALA A 91 -16.63 -8.36 -14.58
C ALA A 91 -17.29 -7.19 -13.83
N ASP A 92 -17.34 -7.29 -12.50
CA ASP A 92 -18.01 -6.40 -11.56
C ASP A 92 -17.02 -5.67 -10.63
N GLY A 93 -15.75 -5.56 -11.04
CA GLY A 93 -14.70 -4.98 -10.22
C GLY A 93 -14.87 -3.48 -10.05
N ALA A 94 -14.51 -2.97 -8.87
CA ALA A 94 -14.57 -1.54 -8.58
C ALA A 94 -13.69 -0.73 -9.56
N VAL A 95 -14.30 0.23 -10.27
CA VAL A 95 -13.59 1.13 -11.17
C VAL A 95 -13.90 2.58 -10.85
N PRO A 96 -12.93 3.50 -10.99
CA PRO A 96 -13.19 4.93 -10.78
C PRO A 96 -14.14 5.47 -11.85
N SER A 97 -14.85 6.55 -11.53
CA SER A 97 -15.68 7.30 -12.48
C SER A 97 -14.86 7.80 -13.68
N ASP A 98 -15.49 8.04 -14.83
CA ASP A 98 -14.80 8.51 -16.05
C ASP A 98 -14.04 9.84 -15.85
N ARG A 99 -14.54 10.72 -14.98
CA ARG A 99 -13.82 11.94 -14.59
C ARG A 99 -12.57 11.58 -13.80
N LEU A 100 -12.71 10.74 -12.78
CA LEU A 100 -11.62 10.39 -11.89
C LEU A 100 -10.56 9.53 -12.58
N ARG A 101 -10.96 8.65 -13.50
CA ARG A 101 -10.04 7.85 -14.32
C ARG A 101 -9.14 8.71 -15.20
N ARG A 102 -9.65 9.81 -15.76
CA ARG A 102 -8.81 10.76 -16.52
C ARG A 102 -7.76 11.40 -15.62
N LEU A 103 -8.16 11.82 -14.42
CA LEU A 103 -7.23 12.36 -13.42
C LEU A 103 -6.21 11.29 -12.97
N GLU A 104 -6.63 10.04 -12.80
CA GLU A 104 -5.75 8.92 -12.43
C GLU A 104 -4.67 8.68 -13.49
N ILE A 105 -5.02 8.78 -14.79
CA ILE A 105 -4.05 8.66 -15.90
C ILE A 105 -3.03 9.81 -15.86
N GLU A 106 -3.48 11.05 -15.67
CA GLU A 106 -2.61 12.22 -15.55
C GLU A 106 -1.70 12.13 -14.31
N ALA A 107 -2.25 11.68 -13.18
CA ALA A 107 -1.50 11.48 -11.95
C ALA A 107 -0.43 10.39 -12.11
N ASN A 108 -0.74 9.27 -12.75
CA ASN A 108 0.26 8.24 -13.05
C ASN A 108 1.42 8.80 -13.89
N GLN A 109 1.16 9.63 -14.90
CA GLN A 109 2.22 10.26 -15.71
C GLN A 109 3.07 11.24 -14.89
N ALA A 110 2.42 12.07 -14.07
CA ALA A 110 3.11 13.04 -13.22
C ALA A 110 4.00 12.36 -12.17
N PHE A 111 3.49 11.33 -11.50
CA PHE A 111 4.25 10.59 -10.49
C PHE A 111 5.30 9.65 -11.09
N ASP A 112 5.12 9.17 -12.31
CA ASP A 112 6.18 8.46 -13.03
C ASP A 112 7.36 9.40 -13.33
N THR A 113 7.07 10.65 -13.71
CA THR A 113 8.11 11.70 -13.84
C THR A 113 8.79 11.98 -12.49
N TYR A 114 8.03 12.10 -11.40
CA TYR A 114 8.57 12.26 -10.05
C TYR A 114 9.49 11.09 -9.67
N ARG A 115 9.07 9.84 -9.96
CA ARG A 115 9.87 8.64 -9.74
C ARG A 115 11.20 8.73 -10.50
N GLU A 116 11.18 9.12 -11.77
CA GLU A 116 12.43 9.25 -12.55
C GLU A 116 13.38 10.28 -11.95
N LEU A 117 12.87 11.43 -11.51
CA LEU A 117 13.67 12.51 -10.94
C LEU A 117 14.33 12.14 -9.60
N TYR A 118 13.66 11.34 -8.76
CA TYR A 118 14.12 11.06 -7.39
C TYR A 118 14.68 9.64 -7.18
N PHE A 119 14.18 8.66 -7.94
CA PHE A 119 14.51 7.25 -7.75
C PHE A 119 15.32 6.68 -8.91
N GLU A 120 15.41 7.40 -10.05
CA GLU A 120 16.11 7.04 -11.31
C GLU A 120 15.61 5.74 -11.99
N SER A 121 14.90 4.90 -11.25
CA SER A 121 14.47 3.55 -11.59
C SER A 121 13.34 3.12 -10.64
N GLY A 122 12.84 1.90 -10.79
CA GLY A 122 11.74 1.36 -9.99
C GLY A 122 10.38 1.49 -10.70
N VAL A 123 9.31 1.21 -9.96
CA VAL A 123 7.94 1.21 -10.47
C VAL A 123 7.13 2.22 -9.67
N CYS A 124 6.22 2.91 -10.33
CA CYS A 124 5.23 3.78 -9.71
C CYS A 124 3.83 3.42 -10.20
N SER A 125 2.84 3.52 -9.32
CA SER A 125 1.44 3.35 -9.67
C SER A 125 0.57 4.25 -8.82
N VAL A 126 -0.44 4.86 -9.43
CA VAL A 126 -1.44 5.69 -8.76
C VAL A 126 -2.81 5.09 -8.98
N TYR A 127 -3.58 4.95 -7.90
CA TYR A 127 -4.97 4.51 -7.95
C TYR A 127 -5.85 5.53 -7.24
N LEU A 128 -6.95 5.94 -7.87
CA LEU A 128 -7.94 6.85 -7.33
C LEU A 128 -9.30 6.15 -7.22
N TRP A 129 -10.10 6.56 -6.23
CA TRP A 129 -11.49 6.11 -6.06
C TRP A 129 -12.37 7.27 -5.57
N ASP A 130 -13.64 7.23 -5.98
CA ASP A 130 -14.62 8.27 -5.67
C ASP A 130 -15.05 8.19 -4.19
N LEU A 131 -15.34 9.35 -3.59
CA LEU A 131 -15.96 9.50 -2.27
C LEU A 131 -17.23 10.35 -2.40
N ASP A 132 -18.13 10.30 -1.41
CA ASP A 132 -19.37 11.10 -1.41
C ASP A 132 -19.11 12.61 -1.59
N HIS A 133 -17.99 13.10 -1.03
CA HIS A 133 -17.63 14.52 -1.02
C HIS A 133 -16.19 14.75 -1.52
N GLY A 134 -15.83 14.09 -2.62
CA GLY A 134 -14.54 14.28 -3.30
C GLY A 134 -13.99 12.96 -3.83
N PHE A 135 -12.71 12.71 -3.58
CA PHE A 135 -12.07 11.45 -3.96
C PHE A 135 -10.90 11.16 -3.04
N ALA A 136 -10.43 9.93 -3.04
CA ALA A 136 -9.17 9.57 -2.43
C ALA A 136 -8.30 8.83 -3.44
N GLY A 137 -7.04 8.65 -3.07
CA GLY A 137 -6.09 7.96 -3.91
C GLY A 137 -4.90 7.46 -3.13
N VAL A 138 -4.19 6.52 -3.73
CA VAL A 138 -2.90 6.05 -3.25
C VAL A 138 -1.85 6.25 -4.33
N ILE A 139 -0.69 6.77 -3.92
CA ILE A 139 0.52 6.84 -4.74
C ILE A 139 1.51 5.81 -4.18
N LEU A 140 1.93 4.91 -5.05
CA LEU A 140 2.84 3.82 -4.73
C LEU A 140 4.15 4.01 -5.47
N ILE A 141 5.28 3.86 -4.77
CA ILE A 141 6.60 3.82 -5.40
C ILE A 141 7.37 2.66 -4.80
N LYS A 142 7.88 1.79 -5.66
CA LYS A 142 8.77 0.69 -5.27
C LYS A 142 10.09 0.83 -6.00
N LYS A 143 11.18 0.85 -5.24
CA LYS A 143 12.54 0.80 -5.79
C LYS A 143 13.31 -0.33 -5.14
N ALA A 144 13.62 -1.36 -5.92
CA ALA A 144 14.62 -2.35 -5.54
C ALA A 144 16.04 -1.81 -5.84
N GLY A 145 16.96 -2.04 -4.91
CA GLY A 145 18.37 -1.78 -5.03
C GLY A 145 19.13 -3.05 -4.75
N ASP A 146 19.37 -3.85 -5.78
CA ASP A 146 20.16 -5.06 -5.67
C ASP A 146 21.58 -4.81 -6.14
N THR A 147 22.53 -4.92 -5.21
CA THR A 147 23.95 -5.06 -5.51
C THR A 147 24.43 -6.40 -5.00
N GLU A 148 25.55 -6.92 -5.53
CA GLU A 148 26.10 -8.21 -5.09
C GLU A 148 26.37 -8.29 -3.57
N LYS A 149 26.53 -7.14 -2.90
CA LYS A 149 26.91 -7.04 -1.49
C LYS A 149 25.85 -6.42 -0.60
N ILE A 150 24.82 -5.78 -1.14
CA ILE A 150 23.77 -5.13 -0.35
C ILE A 150 22.49 -5.30 -1.13
N LYS A 151 21.54 -6.00 -0.52
CA LYS A 151 20.15 -6.01 -0.97
C LYS A 151 19.41 -4.95 -0.20
N GLY A 152 18.70 -4.09 -0.89
CA GLY A 152 17.86 -3.10 -0.27
C GLY A 152 16.66 -2.85 -1.12
N CYS A 153 15.54 -2.49 -0.50
CA CYS A 153 14.43 -1.97 -1.28
C CYS A 153 13.61 -1.00 -0.43
N TRP A 154 12.90 -0.18 -1.17
CA TRP A 154 12.15 0.97 -0.70
C TRP A 154 10.73 0.81 -1.23
N ASP A 155 9.76 0.86 -0.33
CA ASP A 155 8.34 0.97 -0.65
C ASP A 155 7.79 2.26 -0.03
N SER A 156 7.13 3.06 -0.85
CA SER A 156 6.39 4.26 -0.45
C SER A 156 4.91 4.06 -0.74
N ILE A 157 4.07 4.34 0.25
CA ILE A 157 2.61 4.29 0.17
C ILE A 157 2.09 5.63 0.68
N HIS A 158 1.51 6.42 -0.20
CA HIS A 158 0.98 7.74 0.12
C HIS A 158 -0.52 7.75 -0.14
N VAL A 159 -1.31 7.68 0.93
CA VAL A 159 -2.77 7.73 0.86
C VAL A 159 -3.21 9.18 1.01
N VAL A 160 -3.89 9.71 0.00
CA VAL A 160 -4.42 11.07 -0.01
C VAL A 160 -5.95 11.04 -0.03
N GLU A 161 -6.57 11.80 0.86
CA GLU A 161 -8.01 12.07 0.86
C GLU A 161 -8.22 13.53 0.48
N VAL A 162 -9.08 13.76 -0.53
CA VAL A 162 -9.39 15.08 -1.07
C VAL A 162 -10.87 15.36 -0.86
N GLN A 163 -11.17 16.32 0.02
CA GLN A 163 -12.52 16.79 0.24
C GLN A 163 -12.76 18.08 -0.55
N GLU A 164 -13.54 17.98 -1.62
CA GLU A 164 -13.90 19.13 -2.46
C GLU A 164 -14.97 19.98 -1.76
N LYS A 165 -14.74 21.29 -1.61
CA LYS A 165 -15.79 22.17 -1.05
C LYS A 165 -16.86 22.46 -2.11
N ALA A 166 -18.11 22.66 -1.69
CA ALA A 166 -19.28 22.86 -2.56
C ALA A 166 -19.14 23.98 -3.64
N GLN A 167 -18.24 24.95 -3.45
CA GLN A 167 -17.97 26.02 -4.42
C GLN A 167 -16.80 25.73 -5.38
N GLY A 168 -16.18 24.54 -5.31
CA GLY A 168 -15.17 24.04 -6.26
C GLY A 168 -13.82 24.77 -6.30
N ARG A 169 -13.63 25.84 -5.53
CA ARG A 169 -12.39 26.66 -5.55
C ARG A 169 -11.31 26.20 -4.58
N ASN A 170 -11.69 25.48 -3.53
CA ASN A 170 -10.79 25.04 -2.47
C ASN A 170 -11.11 23.57 -2.14
N ALA A 171 -10.08 22.81 -1.81
CA ALA A 171 -10.20 21.45 -1.30
C ALA A 171 -9.38 21.29 -0.02
N HIS A 172 -9.79 20.37 0.85
CA HIS A 172 -9.01 19.95 1.99
C HIS A 172 -8.28 18.65 1.63
N TYR A 173 -6.96 18.63 1.83
CA TYR A 173 -6.11 17.48 1.54
C TYR A 173 -5.62 16.90 2.86
N LYS A 174 -5.84 15.61 3.05
CA LYS A 174 -5.23 14.82 4.13
C LYS A 174 -4.30 13.81 3.48
N LEU A 175 -3.04 13.79 3.88
CA LEU A 175 -2.03 12.88 3.35
C LEU A 175 -1.49 12.03 4.50
N THR A 176 -1.67 10.72 4.38
CA THR A 176 -1.03 9.73 5.25
C THR A 176 0.05 9.02 4.45
N SER A 177 1.28 9.05 4.95
CA SER A 177 2.43 8.50 4.23
C SER A 177 3.13 7.43 5.03
N THR A 178 3.27 6.26 4.43
CA THR A 178 4.06 5.14 4.93
C THR A 178 5.27 4.93 4.02
N VAL A 179 6.46 4.82 4.63
CA VAL A 179 7.68 4.41 3.93
C VAL A 179 8.24 3.19 4.63
N MET A 180 8.40 2.09 3.89
CA MET A 180 9.07 0.88 4.33
C MET A 180 10.43 0.78 3.65
N LEU A 181 11.48 0.74 4.47
CA LEU A 181 12.85 0.54 4.02
C LEU A 181 13.40 -0.75 4.62
N TRP A 182 13.97 -1.59 3.77
CA TRP A 182 14.74 -2.75 4.21
C TRP A 182 16.09 -2.81 3.56
N LEU A 183 17.06 -3.26 4.35
CA LEU A 183 18.45 -3.44 3.96
C LEU A 183 18.95 -4.75 4.54
N GLN A 184 19.61 -5.54 3.72
CA GLN A 184 20.26 -6.80 4.06
C GLN A 184 21.70 -6.76 3.52
N THR A 185 22.67 -6.92 4.41
CA THR A 185 24.09 -7.05 4.05
C THR A 185 24.62 -8.44 4.42
N PRO A 186 25.42 -9.10 3.56
CA PRO A 186 26.19 -10.27 3.95
C PRO A 186 27.21 -9.87 5.00
N ALA A 187 27.31 -10.66 6.08
CA ALA A 187 28.24 -10.40 7.16
C ALA A 187 29.71 -10.51 6.69
N PRO A 188 30.60 -9.57 7.05
CA PRO A 188 32.03 -9.84 7.04
C PRO A 188 32.41 -10.58 8.32
N THR A 189 32.80 -11.86 8.24
CA THR A 189 33.61 -12.70 9.20
C THR A 189 33.49 -12.52 10.74
N PHE A 190 32.53 -11.75 11.25
CA PHE A 190 32.17 -11.51 12.65
C PHE A 190 30.64 -11.51 12.77
N PRO A 191 30.06 -11.88 13.94
CA PRO A 191 28.74 -12.53 14.01
C PRO A 191 27.53 -11.58 13.96
N THR A 192 27.59 -10.47 13.24
CA THR A 192 26.43 -9.58 13.08
C THR A 192 26.15 -9.34 11.59
N SER A 193 25.54 -10.32 10.93
CA SER A 193 24.63 -10.02 9.81
C SER A 193 23.52 -9.11 10.35
N GLY A 194 23.35 -7.94 9.75
CA GLY A 194 22.34 -6.97 10.18
C GLY A 194 21.30 -6.77 9.10
N GLU A 195 20.06 -7.11 9.39
CA GLU A 195 18.90 -6.70 8.59
C GLU A 195 18.20 -5.55 9.30
N TRP A 196 18.01 -4.45 8.59
CA TRP A 196 17.39 -3.25 9.14
C TRP A 196 16.07 -3.02 8.44
N TRP A 197 15.00 -2.92 9.22
CA TRP A 197 13.67 -2.60 8.74
C TRP A 197 13.18 -1.37 9.48
N ARG A 198 12.68 -0.38 8.74
CA ARG A 198 12.01 0.78 9.33
C ARG A 198 10.77 1.10 8.52
N THR A 199 9.67 1.29 9.25
CA THR A 199 8.43 1.84 8.74
C THR A 199 8.24 3.21 9.36
N TRP A 200 8.09 4.24 8.54
CA TRP A 200 7.70 5.58 8.99
C TRP A 200 6.27 5.83 8.54
N GLU A 201 5.38 6.15 9.48
CA GLU A 201 4.00 6.51 9.22
C GLU A 201 3.75 7.93 9.75
N ASN A 202 3.29 8.84 8.90
CA ASN A 202 2.83 10.18 9.30
C ASN A 202 1.35 10.30 8.95
N ARG A 203 0.49 10.44 9.96
CA ARG A 203 -0.97 10.53 9.83
C ARG A 203 -1.48 11.95 9.98
#